data_AF-A0A7Y9L223-F1
#
_entry.id   AF-A0A7Y9L223-F1
#
_cell.length_a   1.000
_cell.length_b   1.000
_cell.length_c   1.000
_cell.angle_alpha   90.00
_cell.angle_beta   90.00
_cell.angle_gamma   90.00
#
_symmetry.space_group_name_H-M   'P 1'
#
loop_
_entity.id
_entity.type
_entity.pdbx_description
1 polymer ?
#
loop_
_entity_poly.entity_id
_entity_poly.type
_entity_poly.pdbx_seq_one_letter_code
_entity_poly.pdbx_strand_id
1 'polypeptide(L)'
;MTQEDDPRPPGLIASLGLVTRNAIALVLNRLELAALELAEVRNHLLQLVLVFALAVLLGGFALIYASVTLVYLAWAAIGWVILPIITVVFLLVAIGLMLYARALIRSGKLALPATMAELKSDRDMLL
;
A
#
# COMPACT_ATOMS: atom_id res chain seq x y z
N MET A 1 3.68 -3.32 75.86
CA MET A 1 3.42 -2.05 75.15
C MET A 1 4.50 -1.94 74.09
N THR A 2 4.32 -2.67 72.98
CA THR A 2 4.01 -2.11 71.65
C THR A 2 5.13 -1.22 71.14
N GLN A 3 6.16 -1.84 70.56
CA GLN A 3 7.04 -1.14 69.65
C GLN A 3 6.50 -1.42 68.24
N GLU A 4 5.84 -0.40 67.70
CA GLU A 4 5.19 -0.40 66.40
C GLU A 4 6.25 -0.58 65.30
N ASP A 5 6.03 -1.57 64.43
CA ASP A 5 6.68 -1.69 63.13
C ASP A 5 6.36 -0.43 62.31
N ASP A 6 7.32 0.48 62.18
CA ASP A 6 7.25 1.64 61.29
C ASP A 6 7.35 1.16 59.83
N PRO A 7 6.27 1.22 59.02
CA PRO A 7 6.33 0.85 57.62
C PRO A 7 6.97 2.02 56.88
N ARG A 8 8.31 1.98 56.76
CA ARG A 8 9.09 2.98 56.01
C ARG A 8 8.42 3.26 54.66
N PRO A 9 8.03 4.52 54.37
CA PRO A 9 7.31 4.85 53.15
C PRO A 9 8.16 4.47 51.93
N PRO A 10 7.57 3.81 50.91
CA PRO A 10 8.30 3.44 49.70
C PRO A 10 8.87 4.70 49.05
N GLY A 11 10.19 4.84 49.05
CA GLY A 11 10.87 6.07 48.64
C GLY A 11 10.48 6.53 47.23
N LEU A 12 10.51 7.84 46.97
CA LEU A 12 10.22 8.44 45.66
C LEU A 12 11.01 7.76 44.51
N ILE A 13 12.22 7.29 44.79
CA ILE A 13 13.07 6.56 43.85
C ILE A 13 12.44 5.21 43.43
N ALA A 14 11.76 4.52 44.34
CA ALA A 14 10.99 3.32 44.05
C ALA A 14 9.73 3.65 43.22
N SER A 15 9.09 4.80 43.47
CA SER A 15 7.95 5.27 42.63
C SER A 15 8.39 5.62 41.20
N LEU A 16 9.56 6.23 41.03
CA LEU A 16 10.14 6.56 39.72
C LEU A 16 10.51 5.30 38.94
N GLY A 17 11.09 4.31 39.63
CA GLY A 17 11.39 3.00 39.04
C GLY A 17 10.12 2.28 38.57
N LEU A 18 9.03 2.37 39.35
CA LEU A 18 7.74 1.80 38.99
C LEU A 18 7.10 2.50 37.78
N VAL A 19 7.11 3.83 37.75
CA VAL A 19 6.59 4.64 36.63
C VAL A 19 7.39 4.37 35.35
N THR A 20 8.71 4.30 35.44
CA THR A 20 9.57 4.01 34.27
C THR A 20 9.30 2.60 33.73
N ARG A 21 9.16 1.61 34.61
CA ARG A 21 8.84 0.23 34.20
C ARG A 21 7.45 0.13 33.57
N ASN A 22 6.48 0.88 34.09
CA ASN A 22 5.13 0.94 33.55
C ASN A 22 5.11 1.66 32.18
N ALA A 23 5.83 2.77 32.04
CA ALA A 23 5.98 3.49 30.78
C ALA A 23 6.63 2.63 29.69
N ILE A 24 7.68 1.88 30.03
CA ILE A 24 8.32 0.93 29.10
C ILE A 24 7.34 -0.17 28.69
N ALA A 25 6.58 -0.74 29.63
CA ALA A 25 5.57 -1.75 29.32
C ALA A 25 4.46 -1.22 28.40
N LEU A 26 4.04 0.03 28.60
CA LEU A 26 3.03 0.71 27.79
C LEU A 26 3.52 0.95 26.35
N VAL A 27 4.78 1.36 26.19
CA VAL A 27 5.41 1.54 24.88
C VAL A 27 5.56 0.22 24.15
N LEU A 28 6.04 -0.83 24.84
CA LEU A 28 6.16 -2.17 24.26
C LEU A 28 4.81 -2.72 23.78
N ASN A 29 3.76 -2.57 24.58
CA ASN A 29 2.41 -3.02 24.21
C ASN A 29 1.87 -2.27 22.97
N ARG A 30 2.13 -0.96 22.85
CA ARG A 30 1.77 -0.20 21.64
C ARG A 30 2.57 -0.60 20.40
N LEU A 31 3.85 -0.94 20.56
CA LEU A 31 4.67 -1.44 19.46
C LEU A 31 4.19 -2.83 19.01
N GLU A 32 3.79 -3.67 19.94
CA GLU A 32 3.22 -4.99 19.66
C GLU A 32 1.88 -4.85 18.90
N LEU A 33 1.01 -3.95 19.36
CA LEU A 33 -0.23 -3.62 18.66
C LEU A 33 0.00 -3.02 17.27
N ALA A 34 0.92 -2.05 17.15
CA ALA A 34 1.25 -1.42 15.87
C ALA A 34 1.89 -2.42 14.88
N ALA A 35 2.73 -3.34 15.36
CA ALA A 35 3.29 -4.41 14.54
C ALA A 35 2.21 -5.40 14.07
N LEU A 36 1.23 -5.69 14.93
CA LEU A 36 0.10 -6.56 14.61
C LEU A 36 -0.88 -5.90 13.61
N GLU A 37 -1.23 -4.63 13.81
CA GLU A 37 -2.01 -3.84 12.87
C GLU A 37 -1.31 -3.72 11.51
N LEU A 38 0.01 -3.52 11.49
CA LEU A 38 0.78 -3.45 10.25
C LEU A 38 0.81 -4.80 9.52
N ALA A 39 0.90 -5.91 10.26
CA ALA A 39 0.82 -7.26 9.69
C ALA A 39 -0.57 -7.55 9.10
N GLU A 40 -1.64 -7.10 9.77
CA GLU A 40 -3.01 -7.24 9.30
C GLU A 40 -3.29 -6.39 8.06
N VAL A 41 -2.83 -5.13 8.05
CA VAL A 41 -2.89 -4.24 6.87
C VAL A 41 -2.11 -4.85 5.71
N ARG A 42 -0.93 -5.42 5.96
CA ARG A 42 -0.15 -6.12 4.92
C ARG A 42 -0.93 -7.30 4.32
N ASN A 43 -1.60 -8.10 5.13
CA ASN A 43 -2.38 -9.24 4.64
C ASN A 43 -3.57 -8.78 3.77
N HIS A 44 -4.30 -7.76 4.22
CA HIS A 44 -5.39 -7.17 3.43
C HIS A 44 -4.90 -6.52 2.14
N LEU A 45 -3.75 -5.84 2.17
CA LEU A 45 -3.12 -5.30 0.97
C LEU A 45 -2.69 -6.40 0.00
N LEU A 46 -2.11 -7.50 0.47
CA LEU A 46 -1.77 -8.65 -0.37
C LEU A 46 -3.02 -9.26 -1.00
N GLN A 47 -4.10 -9.42 -0.24
CA GLN A 47 -5.38 -9.90 -0.76
C GLN A 47 -5.95 -8.94 -1.81
N LEU A 48 -5.92 -7.63 -1.55
CA LEU A 48 -6.38 -6.62 -2.50
C LEU A 48 -5.55 -6.62 -3.78
N VAL A 49 -4.22 -6.70 -3.66
CA VAL A 49 -3.30 -6.81 -4.81
C VAL A 49 -3.57 -8.09 -5.60
N LEU A 50 -3.81 -9.22 -4.94
CA LEU A 50 -4.13 -10.48 -5.59
C LEU A 50 -5.45 -10.39 -6.37
N VAL A 51 -6.51 -9.88 -5.73
CA VAL A 51 -7.83 -9.69 -6.36
C VAL A 51 -7.74 -8.69 -7.51
N PHE A 52 -7.02 -7.58 -7.33
CA PHE A 52 -6.78 -6.60 -8.37
C PHE A 52 -5.99 -7.19 -9.55
N ALA A 53 -4.93 -7.95 -9.29
CA ALA A 53 -4.16 -8.64 -10.33
C ALA A 53 -5.03 -9.63 -11.11
N LEU A 54 -5.87 -10.41 -10.41
CA LEU A 54 -6.82 -11.33 -11.04
C LEU A 54 -7.86 -10.57 -11.87
N ALA A 55 -8.38 -9.45 -11.37
CA ALA A 55 -9.32 -8.60 -12.08
C ALA A 55 -8.70 -7.99 -13.35
N VAL A 56 -7.45 -7.51 -13.28
CA VAL A 56 -6.70 -7.00 -14.44
C VAL A 56 -6.45 -8.11 -15.46
N LEU A 57 -6.08 -9.30 -15.00
CA LEU A 57 -5.84 -10.47 -15.86
C LEU A 57 -7.13 -10.90 -16.58
N LEU A 58 -8.22 -11.12 -15.85
CA LEU A 58 -9.52 -11.48 -16.42
C LEU A 58 -10.07 -10.37 -17.32
N GLY A 59 -9.92 -9.11 -16.92
CA GLY A 59 -10.28 -7.95 -17.73
C GLY A 59 -9.49 -7.89 -19.04
N GLY A 60 -8.20 -8.22 -19.01
CA GLY A 60 -7.35 -8.33 -20.19
C GLY A 60 -7.84 -9.42 -21.15
N PHE A 61 -8.16 -10.61 -20.64
CA PHE A 61 -8.75 -11.68 -21.45
C PHE A 61 -10.09 -11.28 -22.06
N ALA A 62 -10.96 -10.62 -21.28
CA ALA A 62 -12.24 -10.11 -21.76
C ALA A 62 -12.05 -9.07 -22.89
N LEU A 63 -11.09 -8.16 -22.76
CA LEU A 63 -10.73 -7.19 -23.81
C LEU A 63 -10.24 -7.86 -25.10
N ILE A 64 -9.38 -8.89 -24.98
CA ILE A 64 -8.91 -9.66 -26.14
C ILE A 64 -10.08 -10.35 -26.83
N TYR A 65 -10.92 -11.07 -26.08
CA TYR A 65 -12.09 -11.74 -26.63
C TYR A 65 -13.06 -10.76 -27.28
N ALA A 66 -13.36 -9.65 -26.62
CA ALA A 66 -14.21 -8.60 -27.18
C ALA A 66 -13.65 -8.06 -28.50
N SER A 67 -12.34 -7.85 -28.60
CA SER A 67 -11.69 -7.41 -29.83
C SER A 67 -11.86 -8.43 -30.95
N VAL A 68 -11.62 -9.71 -30.67
CA VAL A 68 -11.80 -10.80 -31.65
C VAL A 68 -13.25 -10.89 -32.10
N THR A 69 -14.21 -10.82 -31.17
CA THR A 69 -15.64 -10.81 -31.50
C THR A 69 -16.01 -9.62 -32.38
N LEU A 70 -15.48 -8.43 -32.08
CA LEU A 70 -15.75 -7.22 -32.85
C LEU A 70 -15.15 -7.30 -34.26
N VAL A 71 -13.93 -7.83 -34.40
CA VAL A 71 -13.33 -8.15 -35.71
C VAL A 71 -14.20 -9.12 -36.47
N TYR A 72 -14.58 -10.24 -35.85
CA TYR A 72 -15.37 -11.28 -36.51
C TYR A 72 -16.73 -10.76 -37.00
N LEU A 73 -17.43 -10.00 -36.17
CA LEU A 73 -18.75 -9.46 -36.50
C LEU A 73 -18.67 -8.39 -37.60
N ALA A 74 -17.66 -7.53 -37.56
CA ALA A 74 -17.47 -6.47 -38.54
C ALA A 74 -16.80 -6.96 -39.84
N TRP A 75 -16.18 -8.15 -39.84
CA TRP A 75 -15.45 -8.69 -40.97
C TRP A 75 -16.30 -8.78 -42.24
N ALA A 76 -17.56 -9.21 -42.11
CA ALA A 76 -18.46 -9.32 -43.26
C ALA A 76 -18.82 -7.96 -43.89
N ALA A 77 -18.80 -6.87 -43.10
CA ALA A 77 -19.19 -5.54 -43.57
C ALA A 77 -18.01 -4.73 -44.12
N ILE A 78 -16.87 -4.75 -43.43
CA ILE A 78 -15.72 -3.87 -43.72
C ILE A 78 -14.39 -4.62 -43.88
N GLY A 79 -14.39 -5.95 -43.74
CA GLY A 79 -13.22 -6.80 -43.98
C GLY A 79 -12.00 -6.36 -43.18
N TRP A 80 -10.88 -6.21 -43.87
CA TRP A 80 -9.58 -5.85 -43.27
C TRP A 80 -9.54 -4.44 -42.65
N VAL A 81 -10.47 -3.55 -43.00
CA VAL A 81 -10.49 -2.15 -42.51
C VAL A 81 -10.79 -2.07 -41.01
N ILE A 82 -11.41 -3.10 -40.42
CA ILE A 82 -11.64 -3.14 -38.97
C ILE A 82 -10.34 -3.20 -38.15
N LEU A 83 -9.27 -3.78 -38.70
CA LEU A 83 -7.99 -3.96 -38.01
C LEU A 83 -7.37 -2.62 -37.62
N PRO A 84 -7.10 -1.68 -38.56
CA PRO A 84 -6.55 -0.38 -38.20
C PRO A 84 -7.48 0.44 -37.30
N ILE A 85 -8.81 0.29 -37.43
CA ILE A 85 -9.77 0.98 -36.55
C ILE A 85 -9.58 0.51 -35.10
N ILE A 86 -9.58 -0.80 -34.86
CA ILE A 86 -9.36 -1.37 -33.53
C ILE A 86 -7.97 -0.98 -33.02
N THR A 87 -6.93 -1.02 -33.87
CA THR A 87 -5.59 -0.56 -33.49
C THR A 87 -5.58 0.89 -32.99
N VAL A 88 -6.23 1.81 -33.71
CA VAL A 88 -6.33 3.22 -33.30
C VAL A 88 -7.08 3.36 -31.98
N VAL A 89 -8.17 2.61 -31.77
CA VAL A 89 -8.92 2.61 -30.50
C VAL A 89 -8.02 2.16 -29.34
N PHE A 90 -7.31 1.05 -29.49
CA PHE A 90 -6.38 0.57 -28.45
C PHE A 90 -5.23 1.55 -28.20
N LEU A 91 -4.73 2.21 -29.24
CA LEU A 91 -3.67 3.20 -29.13
C LEU A 91 -4.15 4.43 -28.35
N LEU A 92 -5.37 4.92 -28.60
CA LEU A 92 -5.97 6.00 -27.84
C LEU A 92 -6.17 5.62 -26.36
N VAL A 93 -6.64 4.40 -26.08
CA VAL A 93 -6.77 3.90 -24.70
C VAL A 93 -5.40 3.83 -24.02
N ALA A 94 -4.36 3.33 -24.71
CA ALA A 94 -3.01 3.25 -24.17
C ALA A 94 -2.43 4.64 -23.84
N ILE A 95 -2.60 5.62 -24.73
CA ILE A 95 -2.20 7.01 -24.48
C ILE A 95 -2.97 7.56 -23.27
N GLY A 96 -4.28 7.36 -23.21
CA GLY A 96 -5.11 7.79 -22.07
C GLY A 96 -4.63 7.22 -20.74
N LEU A 97 -4.35 5.91 -20.69
CA LEU A 97 -3.80 5.25 -19.51
C LEU A 97 -2.41 5.79 -19.14
N MET A 98 -1.54 6.05 -20.12
CA MET A 98 -0.21 6.63 -19.89
C MET A 98 -0.30 8.04 -19.30
N LEU A 99 -1.19 8.87 -19.82
CA LEU A 99 -1.45 10.21 -19.30
C LEU A 99 -2.05 10.15 -17.89
N TYR A 100 -2.99 9.23 -17.64
CA TYR A 100 -3.57 9.01 -16.32
C TYR A 100 -2.53 8.53 -15.31
N ALA A 101 -1.70 7.55 -15.68
CA ALA A 101 -0.60 7.07 -14.84
C ALA A 101 0.39 8.20 -14.52
N ARG A 102 0.74 9.03 -15.52
CA ARG A 102 1.60 10.20 -15.33
C ARG A 102 0.96 11.24 -14.42
N ALA A 103 -0.35 11.49 -14.55
CA ALA A 103 -1.09 12.37 -13.65
C ALA A 103 -1.12 11.84 -12.22
N LEU A 104 -1.29 10.51 -12.05
CA LEU A 104 -1.32 9.86 -10.74
C LEU A 104 0.05 9.94 -10.05
N ILE A 105 1.14 9.68 -10.77
CA ILE A 105 2.52 9.85 -10.26
C ILE A 105 2.75 11.31 -9.87
N ARG A 106 2.35 12.27 -10.73
CA ARG A 106 2.51 13.71 -10.46
C ARG A 106 1.64 14.20 -9.30
N SER A 107 0.54 13.52 -9.00
CA SER A 107 -0.35 13.84 -7.87
C SER A 107 0.23 13.45 -6.50
N GLY A 108 1.43 12.85 -6.45
CA GLY A 108 2.12 12.53 -5.20
C GLY A 108 1.50 11.37 -4.38
N LYS A 109 0.38 10.79 -4.84
CA LYS A 109 -0.32 9.71 -4.14
C LYS A 109 0.45 8.38 -4.07
N LEU A 110 1.49 8.22 -4.91
CA LEU A 110 2.40 7.07 -4.92
C LEU A 110 3.73 7.35 -4.20
N ALA A 111 3.92 8.56 -3.64
CA ALA A 111 5.09 8.85 -2.83
C ALA A 111 4.98 8.06 -1.52
N LEU A 112 5.48 6.82 -1.52
CA LEU A 112 5.80 6.05 -0.32
C LEU A 112 6.65 6.95 0.60
N PRO A 113 6.06 7.53 1.66
CA PRO A 113 6.74 8.54 2.46
C PRO A 113 7.98 7.98 3.16
N ALA A 114 7.94 6.67 3.46
CA ALA A 114 9.03 5.93 4.08
C ALA A 114 10.23 5.72 3.14
N THR A 115 9.98 5.30 1.89
CA THR A 115 11.07 5.03 0.91
C THR A 115 11.74 6.30 0.44
N MET A 116 11.01 7.41 0.30
CA MET A 116 11.58 8.69 -0.09
C MET A 116 12.43 9.33 1.03
N ALA A 117 12.10 9.05 2.29
CA ALA A 117 12.87 9.49 3.45
C ALA A 117 14.19 8.71 3.57
N GLU A 118 14.17 7.40 3.32
CA GLU A 118 15.40 6.57 3.24
C GLU A 118 16.30 7.01 2.09
N LEU A 119 15.76 7.18 0.87
CA LEU A 119 16.55 7.62 -0.30
C LEU A 119 17.12 9.04 -0.12
N LYS A 120 16.45 9.92 0.61
CA LYS A 120 16.97 11.26 0.89
C LYS A 120 18.08 11.23 1.94
N SER A 121 17.93 10.41 2.99
CA SER A 121 18.98 10.24 4.01
C SER A 121 20.26 9.65 3.41
N ASP A 122 20.13 8.73 2.45
CA ASP A 122 21.27 8.11 1.77
C ASP A 122 21.97 9.11 0.82
N ARG A 123 21.18 9.96 0.15
CA ARG A 123 21.71 11.05 -0.70
C ARG A 123 22.40 12.15 0.09
N ASP A 124 21.84 12.56 1.23
CA ASP A 124 22.41 13.60 2.08
C ASP A 124 23.67 13.09 2.83
N MET A 125 23.94 11.78 2.82
CA MET A 125 25.19 11.18 3.31
C MET A 125 26.28 11.10 2.23
N LEU A 126 25.91 11.23 0.95
CA LEU A 126 26.83 11.20 -0.20
C LEU A 126 27.26 12.60 -0.70
N LEU A 127 26.65 13.67 -0.20
CA LEU A 127 27.01 15.08 -0.45
C LEU A 127 27.58 15.72 0.82
#